data_AF-A0A081DBE0-F1
#
_entry.id   AF-A0A081DBE0-F1
#
_cell.length_a   1.000
_cell.length_b   1.000
_cell.length_c   1.000
_cell.angle_alpha   90.00
_cell.angle_beta   90.00
_cell.angle_gamma   90.00
#
_symmetry.space_group_name_H-M   'P 1'
#
loop_
_entity.id
_entity.type
_entity.pdbx_description
1 polymer ?
#
loop_
_entity_poly.entity_id
_entity_poly.type
_entity_poly.pdbx_seq_one_letter_code
_entity_poly.pdbx_strand_id
1 'polypeptide(L)'
;MVKVGLGLTIRPGQKFQSYPDQKYNINNEKYPTITLNYEGALASDNSNYDYHQFRASLYQSFDMGNVGRSSYWVNGGTFINGDGISFLDYQHFNGNRLRYKLQALNPYGFGLLNYYDYSTNNDYAQVHLQHDFKGFILGKIPGLNKLNYDLILSGKALFTERKPYFEASAGIDNIGFGKFRPFRVDYVHSITSGRSYGAFVVGINFGL
;
A
#
# COMPACT_ATOMS: atom_id res chain seq x y z
N MET A 1 -23.03 22.59 2.47
CA MET A 1 -21.75 21.87 2.57
C MET A 1 -21.31 21.42 1.19
N VAL A 2 -20.16 21.88 0.73
CA VAL A 2 -19.53 21.51 -0.54
C VAL A 2 -18.17 20.89 -0.23
N LYS A 3 -17.88 19.70 -0.75
CA LYS A 3 -16.54 19.10 -0.67
C LYS A 3 -15.72 19.45 -1.90
N VAL A 4 -14.49 19.89 -1.69
CA VAL A 4 -13.52 20.25 -2.73
C VAL A 4 -12.29 19.38 -2.57
N GLY A 5 -11.84 18.78 -3.67
CA GLY A 5 -10.61 17.99 -3.72
C GLY A 5 -9.68 18.52 -4.80
N LEU A 6 -8.40 18.69 -4.47
CA LEU A 6 -7.33 19.01 -5.42
C LEU A 6 -6.25 17.95 -5.33
N GLY A 7 -5.83 17.42 -6.49
CA GLY A 7 -4.78 16.40 -6.57
C GLY A 7 -3.72 16.80 -7.57
N LEU A 8 -2.46 16.73 -7.17
CA LEU A 8 -1.29 16.93 -8.03
C LEU A 8 -0.44 15.66 -8.00
N THR A 9 -0.15 15.10 -9.16
CA THR A 9 0.78 13.96 -9.28
C THR A 9 1.96 14.33 -10.17
N ILE A 10 3.16 14.16 -9.63
CA ILE A 10 4.43 14.44 -10.28
C ILE A 10 5.15 13.10 -10.51
N ARG A 11 5.56 12.86 -11.75
CA ARG A 11 6.32 11.66 -12.16
C ARG A 11 7.62 12.09 -12.84
N PRO A 12 8.69 12.34 -12.07
CA PRO A 12 9.95 12.84 -12.61
C PRO A 12 10.53 11.89 -13.67
N GLY A 13 10.94 12.45 -14.81
CA GLY A 13 11.53 11.70 -15.91
C GLY A 13 10.57 10.67 -16.55
N GLN A 14 9.25 10.85 -16.42
CA GLN A 14 8.27 10.01 -17.08
C GLN A 14 8.48 10.02 -18.60
N LYS A 15 8.53 8.83 -19.19
CA LYS A 15 8.55 8.66 -20.64
C LYS A 15 7.14 8.38 -21.13
N PHE A 16 6.91 8.56 -22.43
CA PHE A 16 5.65 8.18 -23.05
C PHE A 16 5.91 7.58 -24.43
N GLN A 17 5.03 6.67 -24.82
CA GLN A 17 4.95 6.14 -26.17
C GLN A 17 3.68 6.69 -26.81
N SER A 18 3.83 7.34 -27.96
CA SER A 18 2.72 7.89 -28.71
C SER A 18 2.48 7.05 -29.95
N TYR A 19 1.22 6.67 -30.12
CA TYR A 19 0.65 6.11 -31.33
C TYR A 19 -0.28 7.16 -31.95
N PRO A 20 -0.67 7.03 -33.24
CA PRO A 20 -1.55 7.99 -33.90
C PRO A 20 -2.88 8.23 -33.19
N ASP A 21 -3.38 7.22 -32.47
CA ASP A 21 -4.67 7.20 -31.79
C ASP A 21 -4.55 7.23 -30.25
N GLN A 22 -3.38 6.92 -29.68
CA GLN A 22 -3.24 6.70 -28.23
C GLN A 22 -1.87 7.10 -27.68
N LYS A 23 -1.82 7.46 -26.40
CA LYS A 23 -0.57 7.74 -25.67
C LYS A 23 -0.48 6.88 -24.43
N TYR A 24 0.61 6.14 -24.31
CA TYR A 24 0.92 5.30 -23.16
C TYR A 24 2.03 5.93 -22.33
N ASN A 25 1.74 6.18 -21.06
CA ASN A 25 2.73 6.68 -20.12
C ASN A 25 3.56 5.53 -19.55
N ILE A 26 4.88 5.64 -19.63
CA ILE A 26 5.82 4.66 -19.12
C ILE A 26 6.38 5.18 -17.80
N ASN A 27 6.13 4.43 -16.72
CA ASN A 27 6.64 4.77 -15.40
C ASN A 27 8.17 4.71 -15.39
N ASN A 28 8.80 5.68 -14.72
CA ASN A 28 10.25 5.72 -14.56
C ASN A 28 10.62 5.08 -13.23
N GLU A 29 11.45 4.05 -13.26
CA GLU A 29 11.88 3.34 -12.04
C GLU A 29 12.98 4.09 -11.27
N LYS A 30 13.67 5.07 -11.88
CA LYS A 30 14.75 5.84 -11.24
C LYS A 30 14.23 6.84 -10.21
N TYR A 31 12.99 7.31 -10.37
CA TYR A 31 12.41 8.35 -9.52
C TYR A 31 11.04 7.91 -8.99
N PRO A 32 10.69 8.27 -7.75
CA PRO A 32 9.37 8.00 -7.22
C PRO A 32 8.29 8.86 -7.89
N THR A 33 7.06 8.33 -7.92
CA THR A 33 5.86 9.12 -8.12
C THR A 33 5.52 9.85 -6.83
N ILE A 34 5.35 11.16 -6.92
CA ILE A 34 4.95 12.02 -5.80
C ILE A 34 3.51 12.44 -6.05
N THR A 35 2.65 12.28 -5.06
CA THR A 35 1.26 12.76 -5.11
C THR A 35 0.99 13.65 -3.92
N LEU A 36 0.44 14.83 -4.18
CA LEU A 36 -0.07 15.77 -3.18
C LEU A 36 -1.57 15.86 -3.37
N ASN A 37 -2.33 15.72 -2.29
CA ASN A 37 -3.77 15.88 -2.29
C ASN A 37 -4.18 16.85 -1.20
N TYR A 38 -5.16 17.67 -1.53
CA TYR A 38 -5.90 18.49 -0.60
C TYR A 38 -7.37 18.10 -0.70
N GLU A 39 -8.04 18.00 0.43
CA GLU A 39 -9.47 17.83 0.52
C GLU A 39 -10.01 18.79 1.57
N GLY A 40 -11.08 19.51 1.26
CA GLY A 40 -11.72 20.38 2.23
C GLY A 40 -13.23 20.39 2.08
N ALA A 41 -13.93 20.48 3.20
CA ALA A 41 -15.37 20.65 3.23
C ALA A 41 -15.66 22.12 3.58
N LEU A 42 -16.18 22.88 2.62
CA LEU A 42 -16.45 24.31 2.74
C LEU A 42 -17.96 24.58 2.86
N ALA A 43 -18.33 25.66 3.54
CA ALA A 43 -19.71 26.18 3.63
C ALA A 43 -20.71 25.24 4.32
N SER A 44 -20.44 24.93 5.59
CA SER A 44 -21.45 24.42 6.51
C SER A 44 -21.69 25.45 7.60
N ASP A 45 -22.96 25.79 7.87
CA ASP A 45 -23.34 26.64 9.02
C ASP A 45 -23.02 25.97 10.38
N ASN A 46 -22.56 24.72 10.32
CA ASN A 46 -22.11 23.93 11.45
C ASN A 46 -20.60 23.63 11.28
N SER A 47 -19.81 24.14 12.22
CA SER A 47 -18.35 24.02 12.28
C SER A 47 -17.84 22.58 12.34
N ASN A 48 -18.67 21.62 12.75
CA ASN A 48 -18.32 20.20 12.78
C ASN A 48 -18.17 19.58 11.37
N TYR A 49 -18.43 20.35 10.32
CA TYR A 49 -18.28 19.90 8.94
C TYR A 49 -17.30 20.74 8.13
N ASP A 50 -16.58 21.65 8.78
CA ASP A 50 -15.53 22.47 8.15
C ASP A 50 -14.17 21.90 8.51
N TYR A 51 -13.54 21.20 7.56
CA TYR A 51 -12.22 20.60 7.74
C TYR A 51 -11.39 20.71 6.47
N HIS A 52 -10.08 20.64 6.67
CA HIS A 52 -9.11 20.58 5.61
C HIS A 52 -8.13 19.44 5.88
N GLN A 53 -7.89 18.60 4.89
CA GLN A 53 -6.91 17.53 4.96
C GLN A 53 -5.87 17.73 3.86
N PHE A 54 -4.60 17.72 4.25
CA PHE A 54 -3.47 17.70 3.34
C PHE A 54 -2.81 16.33 3.41
N ARG A 55 -2.55 15.73 2.24
CA ARG A 55 -1.97 14.38 2.12
C ARG A 55 -0.83 14.42 1.11
N ALA A 56 0.29 13.80 1.47
CA ALA A 56 1.40 13.57 0.55
C ALA A 56 1.70 12.07 0.49
N SER A 57 2.03 11.57 -0.69
CA SER A 57 2.51 10.20 -0.85
C SER A 57 3.64 10.08 -1.86
N LEU A 58 4.52 9.13 -1.58
CA LEU A 58 5.66 8.76 -2.40
C LEU A 58 5.53 7.27 -2.75
N TYR A 59 5.57 6.92 -4.02
CA TYR A 59 5.59 5.53 -4.47
C TYR A 59 6.73 5.29 -5.44
N GLN A 60 7.53 4.26 -5.21
CA GLN A 60 8.53 3.80 -6.18
C GLN A 60 8.55 2.28 -6.22
N SER A 61 8.72 1.75 -7.42
CA SER A 61 9.11 0.36 -7.61
C SER A 61 10.23 0.30 -8.63
N PHE A 62 11.28 -0.44 -8.31
CA PHE A 62 12.51 -0.47 -9.08
C PHE A 62 13.12 -1.87 -9.08
N ASP A 63 13.69 -2.22 -10.22
CA ASP A 63 14.44 -3.45 -10.42
C ASP A 63 15.83 -3.37 -9.74
N MET A 64 16.22 -4.43 -9.03
CA MET A 64 17.53 -4.57 -8.37
C MET A 64 18.39 -5.66 -9.05
N GLY A 65 18.15 -5.88 -10.34
CA GLY A 65 18.75 -6.93 -11.14
C GLY A 65 18.41 -8.32 -10.60
N ASN A 66 19.45 -9.15 -10.49
CA ASN A 66 19.31 -10.55 -10.10
C ASN A 66 18.77 -10.76 -8.68
N VAL A 67 18.78 -9.75 -7.82
CA VAL A 67 18.26 -9.87 -6.44
C VAL A 67 16.74 -9.78 -6.41
N GLY A 68 16.12 -9.21 -7.44
CA GLY A 68 14.66 -9.10 -7.58
C GLY A 68 14.19 -7.65 -7.69
N ARG A 69 12.97 -7.38 -7.21
CA ARG A 69 12.29 -6.09 -7.33
C ARG A 69 11.89 -5.54 -5.97
N SER A 70 12.21 -4.27 -5.72
CA SER A 70 11.79 -3.56 -4.53
C SER A 70 10.66 -2.58 -4.83
N SER A 71 9.84 -2.33 -3.82
CA SER A 71 8.89 -1.23 -3.84
C SER A 71 8.74 -0.64 -2.45
N TYR A 72 8.50 0.66 -2.42
CA TYR A 72 8.08 1.34 -1.20
C TYR A 72 6.94 2.30 -1.51
N TRP A 73 6.09 2.46 -0.51
CA TRP A 73 5.06 3.46 -0.48
C TRP A 73 5.07 4.16 0.86
N VAL A 74 5.21 5.47 0.85
CA VAL A 74 5.13 6.32 2.04
C VAL A 74 3.95 7.24 1.84
N ASN A 75 3.11 7.39 2.85
CA ASN A 75 2.02 8.35 2.84
C ASN A 75 1.92 9.02 4.20
N GLY A 76 1.57 10.29 4.22
CA GLY A 76 1.26 11.00 5.44
C GLY A 76 0.29 12.12 5.17
N GLY A 77 -0.35 12.59 6.23
CA GLY A 77 -1.27 13.70 6.15
C GLY A 77 -1.55 14.32 7.49
N THR A 78 -2.19 15.48 7.44
CA THR A 78 -2.58 16.29 8.58
C THR A 78 -3.95 16.89 8.32
N PHE A 79 -4.66 17.21 9.40
CA PHE A 79 -5.96 17.85 9.37
C PHE A 79 -5.89 19.23 10.02
N ILE A 80 -6.58 20.20 9.43
CA ILE A 80 -6.86 21.50 10.03
C ILE A 80 -8.37 21.55 10.26
N ASN A 81 -8.78 22.01 11.45
CA ASN A 81 -10.18 21.98 11.91
C ASN A 81 -10.79 20.57 11.85
N GLY A 82 -9.98 19.53 12.09
CA GLY A 82 -10.44 18.15 12.10
C GLY A 82 -11.27 17.79 13.34
N ASP A 83 -11.27 18.63 14.38
CA ASP A 83 -11.95 18.33 15.65
C ASP A 83 -13.46 18.28 15.50
N GLY A 84 -14.08 17.20 15.97
CA GLY A 84 -15.54 17.04 15.94
C GLY A 84 -16.13 16.71 14.57
N ILE A 85 -15.29 16.44 13.56
CA ILE A 85 -15.76 16.03 12.23
C ILE A 85 -16.45 14.67 12.28
N SER A 86 -17.30 14.41 11.27
CA SER A 86 -17.95 13.11 11.13
C SER A 86 -16.90 12.00 10.97
N PHE A 87 -17.14 10.86 11.59
CA PHE A 87 -16.29 9.67 11.43
C PHE A 87 -16.11 9.27 9.95
N LEU A 88 -17.08 9.58 9.10
CA LEU A 88 -17.02 9.33 7.65
C LEU A 88 -15.93 10.13 6.93
N ASP A 89 -15.47 11.23 7.54
CA ASP A 89 -14.48 12.15 7.01
C ASP A 89 -13.08 11.89 7.57
N TYR A 90 -12.94 10.89 8.45
CA TYR A 90 -11.65 10.50 9.00
C TYR A 90 -10.80 9.87 7.91
N GLN A 91 -9.48 9.98 8.04
CA GLN A 91 -8.58 9.13 7.29
C GLN A 91 -8.77 7.70 7.74
N HIS A 92 -9.18 6.84 6.81
CA HIS A 92 -9.24 5.41 7.02
C HIS A 92 -8.04 4.71 6.37
N PHE A 93 -7.56 3.64 7.01
CA PHE A 93 -6.43 2.85 6.51
C PHE A 93 -6.93 1.53 5.94
N ASN A 94 -6.32 1.11 4.83
CA ASN A 94 -6.67 -0.14 4.14
C ASN A 94 -6.27 -1.35 4.98
N GLY A 95 -7.18 -1.81 5.82
CA GLY A 95 -7.05 -3.04 6.60
C GLY A 95 -7.50 -4.29 5.86
N ASN A 96 -7.36 -5.45 6.50
CA ASN A 96 -7.93 -6.70 6.02
C ASN A 96 -8.36 -7.60 7.19
N ARG A 97 -9.68 -7.78 7.35
CA ARG A 97 -10.24 -8.75 8.31
C ARG A 97 -10.52 -10.12 7.71
N LEU A 98 -10.73 -10.16 6.40
CA LEU A 98 -11.19 -11.36 5.68
C LEU A 98 -10.06 -12.35 5.42
N ARG A 99 -8.79 -11.95 5.64
CA ARG A 99 -7.58 -12.77 5.47
C ARG A 99 -7.40 -13.30 4.04
N TYR A 100 -8.11 -12.70 3.08
CA TYR A 100 -7.86 -12.88 1.66
C TYR A 100 -7.63 -11.52 1.00
N LYS A 101 -6.87 -11.48 -0.11
CA LYS A 101 -6.61 -10.28 -0.90
C LYS A 101 -6.84 -10.55 -2.38
N LEU A 102 -7.83 -9.87 -2.96
CA LEU A 102 -7.95 -9.69 -4.39
C LEU A 102 -6.90 -8.63 -4.77
N GLN A 103 -5.92 -8.98 -5.61
CA GLN A 103 -4.67 -8.22 -5.83
C GLN A 103 -3.70 -8.34 -4.64
N ALA A 104 -3.10 -9.52 -4.49
CA ALA A 104 -2.12 -9.81 -3.45
C ALA A 104 -0.91 -8.85 -3.48
N LEU A 105 -0.60 -8.32 -4.66
CA LEU A 105 0.48 -7.37 -4.90
C LEU A 105 0.15 -5.92 -4.52
N ASN A 106 -1.06 -5.63 -4.04
CA ASN A 106 -1.45 -4.26 -3.68
C ASN A 106 -0.52 -3.71 -2.56
N PRO A 107 0.30 -2.68 -2.86
CA PRO A 107 1.29 -2.16 -1.92
C PRO A 107 0.66 -1.24 -0.86
N TYR A 108 -0.62 -0.88 -0.98
CA TYR A 108 -1.28 0.20 -0.23
C TYR A 108 -2.09 -0.25 1.00
N GLY A 109 -2.09 -1.55 1.34
CA GLY A 109 -2.92 -2.07 2.44
C GLY A 109 -2.19 -3.01 3.39
N PHE A 110 -2.61 -2.99 4.65
CA PHE A 110 -2.15 -3.88 5.72
C PHE A 110 -2.72 -5.30 5.55
N GLY A 111 -2.05 -6.29 6.13
CA GLY A 111 -2.44 -7.69 6.08
C GLY A 111 -3.42 -8.09 7.18
N LEU A 112 -3.26 -7.50 8.37
CA LEU A 112 -3.97 -7.86 9.59
C LEU A 112 -4.57 -6.67 10.33
N LEU A 113 -4.32 -5.44 9.87
CA LEU A 113 -4.99 -4.27 10.41
C LEU A 113 -6.51 -4.42 10.23
N ASN A 114 -7.25 -4.28 11.31
CA ASN A 114 -8.70 -4.28 11.27
C ASN A 114 -9.23 -3.02 10.58
N TYR A 115 -10.40 -3.14 9.95
CA TYR A 115 -11.09 -1.96 9.43
C TYR A 115 -11.36 -0.96 10.54
N TYR A 116 -11.06 0.30 10.25
CA TYR A 116 -11.38 1.45 11.07
C TYR A 116 -10.64 1.60 12.41
N ASP A 117 -9.92 0.58 12.90
CA ASP A 117 -9.28 0.58 14.23
C ASP A 117 -8.30 1.75 14.46
N TYR A 118 -7.69 2.24 13.37
CA TYR A 118 -6.73 3.33 13.37
C TYR A 118 -7.23 4.59 12.65
N SER A 119 -8.54 4.68 12.36
CA SER A 119 -9.06 5.87 11.69
C SER A 119 -8.79 7.11 12.51
N THR A 120 -8.36 8.19 11.86
CA THR A 120 -7.98 9.43 12.54
C THR A 120 -8.39 10.66 11.74
N ASN A 121 -8.70 11.72 12.47
CA ASN A 121 -8.91 13.09 12.00
C ASN A 121 -7.73 13.99 12.41
N ASN A 122 -6.57 13.41 12.70
CA ASN A 122 -5.35 14.09 13.14
C ASN A 122 -4.15 13.64 12.30
N ASP A 123 -2.94 14.10 12.63
CA ASP A 123 -1.69 13.75 11.96
C ASP A 123 -1.47 12.24 11.88
N TYR A 124 -1.04 11.79 10.71
CA TYR A 124 -0.73 10.39 10.48
C TYR A 124 0.39 10.20 9.45
N ALA A 125 1.03 9.05 9.54
CA ALA A 125 2.00 8.59 8.57
C ALA A 125 1.96 7.06 8.43
N GLN A 126 2.18 6.56 7.22
CA GLN A 126 2.29 5.14 6.93
C GLN A 126 3.43 4.86 5.95
N VAL A 127 4.12 3.76 6.18
CA VAL A 127 5.26 3.31 5.37
C VAL A 127 5.07 1.84 5.07
N HIS A 128 5.10 1.48 3.80
CA HIS A 128 4.99 0.11 3.33
C HIS A 128 6.21 -0.19 2.45
N LEU A 129 6.94 -1.24 2.79
CA LEU A 129 8.11 -1.73 2.07
C LEU A 129 7.83 -3.15 1.63
N GLN A 130 8.18 -3.49 0.40
CA GLN A 130 8.10 -4.86 -0.10
C GLN A 130 9.29 -5.16 -1.01
N HIS A 131 9.86 -6.33 -0.83
CA HIS A 131 10.88 -6.89 -1.71
C HIS A 131 10.43 -8.26 -2.22
N ASP A 132 10.41 -8.41 -3.54
CA ASP A 132 10.15 -9.66 -4.23
C ASP A 132 11.47 -10.18 -4.79
N PHE A 133 11.93 -11.31 -4.29
CA PHE A 133 13.23 -11.88 -4.66
C PHE A 133 13.26 -12.50 -6.06
N LYS A 134 12.11 -12.64 -6.76
CA LYS A 134 12.05 -13.21 -8.12
C LYS A 134 12.84 -14.51 -8.28
N GLY A 135 12.65 -15.44 -7.34
CA GLY A 135 13.34 -16.72 -7.31
C GLY A 135 14.81 -16.69 -6.88
N PHE A 136 15.41 -15.52 -6.57
CA PHE A 136 16.83 -15.42 -6.18
C PHE A 136 17.19 -16.27 -4.94
N ILE A 137 16.27 -16.38 -3.99
CA ILE A 137 16.44 -17.20 -2.78
C ILE A 137 15.92 -18.63 -3.01
N LEU A 138 14.63 -18.79 -3.30
CA LEU A 138 14.01 -20.13 -3.40
C LEU A 138 14.51 -20.94 -4.59
N GLY A 139 14.92 -20.28 -5.68
CA GLY A 139 15.50 -20.90 -6.87
C GLY A 139 16.89 -21.51 -6.64
N LYS A 140 17.58 -21.16 -5.55
CA LYS A 140 18.87 -21.75 -5.17
C LYS A 140 18.74 -23.01 -4.31
N ILE A 141 17.54 -23.28 -3.77
CA ILE A 141 17.31 -24.42 -2.90
C ILE A 141 16.94 -25.63 -3.78
N PRO A 142 17.74 -26.72 -3.77
CA PRO A 142 17.43 -27.91 -4.54
C PRO A 142 16.04 -28.47 -4.20
N GLY A 143 15.26 -28.82 -5.22
CA GLY A 143 13.88 -29.27 -5.05
C GLY A 143 12.87 -28.14 -5.21
N LEU A 144 13.03 -27.05 -4.45
CA LEU A 144 12.16 -25.86 -4.57
C LEU A 144 12.41 -25.09 -5.88
N ASN A 145 13.63 -25.16 -6.41
CA ASN A 145 13.99 -24.55 -7.68
C ASN A 145 13.14 -25.01 -8.88
N LYS A 146 12.55 -26.22 -8.80
CA LYS A 146 11.65 -26.74 -9.84
C LYS A 146 10.24 -26.14 -9.76
N LEU A 147 9.84 -25.60 -8.61
CA LEU A 147 8.50 -25.05 -8.39
C LEU A 147 8.37 -23.63 -8.93
N ASN A 148 9.50 -22.92 -9.08
CA ASN A 148 9.58 -21.53 -9.55
C ASN A 148 8.79 -20.56 -8.67
N TYR A 149 8.85 -20.77 -7.36
CA TYR A 149 8.22 -19.90 -6.37
C TYR A 149 9.07 -18.67 -6.06
N ASP A 150 8.39 -17.57 -5.75
CA ASP A 150 9.01 -16.30 -5.40
C ASP A 150 8.83 -16.03 -3.91
N LEU A 151 9.93 -15.77 -3.20
CA LEU A 151 9.87 -15.29 -1.82
C LEU A 151 9.61 -13.79 -1.84
N ILE A 152 8.65 -13.34 -1.05
CA ILE A 152 8.34 -11.93 -0.85
C ILE A 152 8.44 -11.60 0.63
N LEU A 153 9.19 -10.55 0.95
CA LEU A 153 9.24 -9.98 2.29
C LEU A 153 8.60 -8.60 2.29
N SER A 154 7.84 -8.27 3.33
CA SER A 154 7.27 -6.94 3.49
C SER A 154 7.33 -6.45 4.93
N GLY A 155 7.47 -5.13 5.08
CA GLY A 155 7.45 -4.44 6.36
C GLY A 155 6.54 -3.22 6.24
N LYS A 156 5.66 -3.02 7.23
CA LYS A 156 4.70 -1.92 7.24
C LYS A 156 4.65 -1.26 8.60
N ALA A 157 4.44 0.04 8.61
CA ALA A 157 4.29 0.84 9.80
C ALA A 157 3.16 1.86 9.61
N LEU A 158 2.41 2.10 10.68
CA LEU A 158 1.36 3.11 10.76
C LEU A 158 1.52 3.90 12.06
N PHE A 159 1.53 5.21 11.92
CA PHE A 159 1.68 6.20 12.97
C PHE A 159 0.47 7.12 12.93
N THR A 160 -0.13 7.34 14.10
CA THR A 160 -1.30 8.20 14.35
C THR A 160 -1.12 8.75 15.77
N GLU A 161 -2.13 9.44 16.32
CA GLU A 161 -2.21 9.77 17.75
C GLU A 161 -2.24 8.53 18.67
N ARG A 162 -2.61 7.37 18.11
CA ARG A 162 -2.54 6.07 18.81
C ARG A 162 -1.13 5.51 18.77
N LYS A 163 -0.90 4.50 19.60
CA LYS A 163 0.37 3.78 19.63
C LYS A 163 0.68 3.14 18.27
N PRO A 164 1.94 3.23 17.79
CA PRO A 164 2.32 2.76 16.45
C PRO A 164 1.94 1.30 16.21
N TYR A 165 1.59 1.02 14.96
CA TYR A 165 1.26 -0.31 14.47
C TYR A 165 2.31 -0.75 13.45
N PHE A 166 2.80 -1.98 13.60
CA PHE A 166 3.77 -2.57 12.68
C PHE A 166 3.27 -3.92 12.16
N GLU A 167 3.62 -4.23 10.91
CA GLU A 167 3.50 -5.57 10.35
C GLU A 167 4.79 -5.98 9.66
N ALA A 168 5.17 -7.23 9.84
CA ALA A 168 6.15 -7.91 9.02
C ALA A 168 5.47 -9.08 8.33
N SER A 169 5.83 -9.36 7.08
CA SER A 169 5.33 -10.55 6.39
C SER A 169 6.42 -11.26 5.60
N ALA A 170 6.26 -12.57 5.49
CA ALA A 170 6.99 -13.42 4.58
C ALA A 170 5.98 -14.25 3.80
N GLY A 171 6.03 -14.19 2.48
CA GLY A 171 5.09 -14.86 1.60
C GLY A 171 5.74 -15.58 0.45
N ILE A 172 5.02 -16.56 -0.07
CA ILE A 172 5.37 -17.32 -1.26
C ILE A 172 4.36 -16.95 -2.35
N ASP A 173 4.85 -16.40 -3.45
CA ASP A 173 4.08 -16.06 -4.64
C ASP A 173 4.38 -17.04 -5.79
N ASN A 174 3.68 -16.88 -6.89
CA ASN A 174 3.77 -17.71 -8.10
C ASN A 174 3.35 -19.17 -7.83
N ILE A 175 2.38 -19.38 -6.93
CA ILE A 175 1.85 -20.71 -6.61
C ILE A 175 0.80 -21.09 -7.66
N GLY A 176 1.00 -22.24 -8.31
CA GLY A 176 0.07 -22.83 -9.28
C GLY A 176 0.75 -23.81 -10.22
N PHE A 177 0.14 -24.02 -11.40
CA PHE A 177 0.55 -25.05 -12.36
C PHE A 177 0.81 -24.46 -13.76
N GLY A 178 1.96 -24.79 -14.34
CA GLY A 178 2.34 -24.30 -15.68
C GLY A 178 2.39 -22.78 -15.74
N LYS A 179 1.62 -22.19 -16.67
CA LYS A 179 1.47 -20.73 -16.81
C LYS A 179 0.42 -20.13 -15.87
N PHE A 180 -0.42 -20.97 -15.26
CA PHE A 180 -1.49 -20.53 -14.36
C PHE A 180 -1.00 -20.54 -12.91
N ARG A 181 -0.53 -19.39 -12.43
CA ARG A 181 0.06 -19.23 -11.09
C ARG A 181 -0.52 -18.03 -10.33
N PRO A 182 -1.83 -18.03 -10.04
CA PRO A 182 -2.50 -16.86 -9.49
C PRO A 182 -2.35 -16.72 -7.96
N PHE A 183 -1.88 -17.76 -7.27
CA PHE A 183 -1.97 -17.81 -5.82
C PHE A 183 -0.70 -17.31 -5.14
N ARG A 184 -0.91 -16.63 -4.00
CA ARG A 184 0.10 -16.20 -3.05
C ARG A 184 -0.35 -16.54 -1.63
N VAL A 185 0.58 -16.93 -0.77
CA VAL A 185 0.31 -17.13 0.66
C VAL A 185 1.34 -16.36 1.46
N ASP A 186 0.90 -15.45 2.31
CA ASP A 186 1.74 -14.70 3.24
C ASP A 186 1.47 -15.12 4.67
N TYR A 187 2.53 -15.37 5.44
CA TYR A 187 2.45 -15.29 6.89
C TYR A 187 2.73 -13.84 7.31
N VAL A 188 1.74 -13.20 7.94
CA VAL A 188 1.84 -11.83 8.42
C VAL A 188 1.88 -11.86 9.94
N HIS A 189 2.76 -11.06 10.53
CA HIS A 189 2.86 -10.86 11.96
C HIS A 189 2.67 -9.38 12.28
N SER A 190 1.65 -9.08 13.10
CA SER A 190 1.33 -7.73 13.53
C SER A 190 1.82 -7.48 14.95
N ILE A 191 2.32 -6.27 15.19
CA ILE A 191 2.84 -5.82 16.48
C ILE A 191 2.23 -4.45 16.78
N THR A 192 1.47 -4.38 17.87
CA THR A 192 1.03 -3.13 18.49
C THR A 192 1.24 -3.20 20.00
N SER A 193 1.17 -2.07 20.69
CA SER A 193 1.57 -1.93 22.10
C SER A 193 0.84 -2.81 23.13
N GLY A 194 -0.17 -3.59 22.75
CA GLY A 194 -0.83 -4.54 23.66
C GLY A 194 -1.27 -5.84 22.99
N ARG A 195 -0.96 -6.03 21.71
CA ARG A 195 -1.33 -7.23 20.95
C ARG A 195 -0.23 -7.52 19.93
N SER A 196 0.23 -8.76 19.94
CA SER A 196 1.09 -9.32 18.90
C SER A 196 0.45 -10.61 18.46
N TYR A 197 0.19 -10.74 17.17
CA TYR A 197 -0.38 -11.96 16.61
C TYR A 197 -0.01 -12.10 15.14
N GLY A 198 0.10 -13.36 14.70
CA GLY A 198 0.31 -13.70 13.30
C GLY A 198 -0.85 -14.48 12.71
N ALA A 199 -1.04 -14.35 11.41
CA ALA A 199 -2.00 -15.15 10.65
C ALA A 199 -1.56 -15.29 9.19
N PHE A 200 -2.05 -16.34 8.55
CA PHE A 200 -1.91 -16.52 7.12
C PHE A 200 -2.93 -15.67 6.36
N VAL A 201 -2.47 -15.06 5.27
CA VAL A 201 -3.27 -14.30 4.33
C VAL A 201 -3.10 -14.91 2.95
N VAL A 202 -4.22 -15.19 2.27
CA VAL A 202 -4.22 -15.77 0.93
C VAL A 202 -4.48 -14.69 -0.11
N GLY A 203 -3.57 -14.59 -1.07
CA GLY A 203 -3.65 -13.67 -2.18
C GLY A 203 -4.06 -14.36 -3.48
N ILE A 204 -4.87 -13.67 -4.29
CA ILE A 204 -5.19 -14.11 -5.65
C ILE A 204 -4.90 -12.95 -6.62
N ASN A 205 -4.01 -13.23 -7.57
CA ASN A 205 -3.67 -12.36 -8.70
C ASN A 205 -4.27 -12.97 -9.97
N PHE A 206 -5.44 -12.46 -10.39
CA PHE A 206 -5.90 -12.70 -11.75
C PHE A 206 -5.09 -11.78 -12.66
N GLY A 207 -4.27 -12.34 -13.53
CA GLY A 207 -3.66 -11.58 -14.62
C GLY A 207 -4.80 -11.04 -15.50
N LEU A 208 -5.12 -9.76 -15.32
CA LEU A 208 -5.96 -8.96 -16.19
C LEU A 208 -5.06 -7.90 -16.83
#